data_AF-A0A953B5P2-F1
#
_entry.id   AF-A0A953B5P2-F1
#
_cell.length_a   1.000
_cell.length_b   1.000
_cell.length_c   1.000
_cell.angle_alpha   90.00
_cell.angle_beta   90.00
_cell.angle_gamma   90.00
#
_symmetry.space_group_name_H-M   'P 1'
#
loop_
_entity.id
_entity.type
_entity.pdbx_description
1 polymer ?
#
loop_
_entity_poly.entity_id
_entity_poly.type
_entity_poly.pdbx_seq_one_letter_code
_entity_poly.pdbx_strand_id
1 'polypeptide(L)'
;DIQLFKDHAEMKFYTWGNKQCCLPAGATRATLRMHLPNLRKGSVLIFQEVKGPLTGLKEDADPARRHVARLIADAVIGVDPLTQEPISEIEWHPEDALPFPLCLSSKKDREHGEDDEPDISVALGNIVLADHGRTVEVPEKLDPVPMPRLTRVPAEARALPTELSEGARAPASDGRQLIPPRYQPILHGRPLTHAAPFPYLDETDRPRSAQAAMAYERETVRPAIGSLVSTFNSVQTEWTVTRDLLTDSLGRPDYVVEMEQDGTASLRFGDGRYGRRPEPGSLFQIVYRIGNGGRGNIGADTLGHVVTDNPHVAGVTNPLPAFGGREPESLEEIRRNAPVAFRTQDRAVTMDDYAEMTERDQRVQQAAATLRWTGSWHTVFVTVDRLGGARVDPAHETDLRNRLESYRLAGQDIEIDNPRLVALEIDMRVSVEPDYFRSDVQRALHARFSNRILPDGRRGLFHPDNFSFGQPVYLSPLYAAAQEVAGVRSVVITQFQRLDDPGGDALAQGFLPLGRLEIARCDNDPNFPDRGVFRLVLEGGV
;
A
#
# COMPACT_ATOMS: atom_id res chain seq x y z
N ASP A 1 -20.26 -14.30 6.57
CA ASP A 1 -21.21 -14.58 5.48
C ASP A 1 -21.42 -13.38 4.61
N ILE A 2 -21.44 -13.56 3.29
CA ILE A 2 -21.71 -12.50 2.32
C ILE A 2 -23.22 -12.30 2.24
N GLN A 3 -23.70 -11.07 2.45
CA GLN A 3 -25.10 -10.71 2.25
C GLN A 3 -25.28 -10.11 0.86
N LEU A 4 -26.23 -10.65 0.10
CA LEU A 4 -26.57 -10.20 -1.24
C LEU A 4 -27.93 -9.50 -1.22
N PHE A 5 -28.05 -8.40 -1.97
CA PHE A 5 -29.30 -7.63 -2.06
C PHE A 5 -29.78 -7.60 -3.51
N LYS A 6 -31.05 -7.94 -3.72
CA LYS A 6 -31.66 -7.93 -5.06
C LYS A 6 -31.53 -6.55 -5.72
N ASP A 7 -31.74 -5.48 -4.96
CA ASP A 7 -31.70 -4.11 -5.45
C ASP A 7 -30.27 -3.62 -5.78
N HIS A 8 -29.24 -4.37 -5.38
CA HIS A 8 -27.84 -4.07 -5.69
C HIS A 8 -27.32 -4.82 -6.93
N ALA A 9 -28.16 -5.63 -7.59
CA ALA A 9 -27.75 -6.35 -8.80
C ALA A 9 -27.42 -5.38 -9.94
N GLU A 10 -28.23 -4.35 -10.13
CA GLU A 10 -28.00 -3.26 -11.08
C GLU A 10 -28.72 -2.00 -10.58
N MET A 11 -27.95 -0.95 -10.28
CA MET A 11 -28.46 0.31 -9.74
C MET A 11 -28.25 1.41 -10.78
N LYS A 12 -29.32 2.16 -11.05
CA LYS A 12 -29.32 3.24 -12.04
C LYS A 12 -28.95 4.56 -11.37
N PHE A 13 -28.19 5.39 -12.07
CA PHE A 13 -27.89 6.73 -11.58
C PHE A 13 -29.07 7.68 -11.72
N TYR A 14 -29.18 8.63 -10.78
CA TYR A 14 -30.10 9.74 -10.84
C TYR A 14 -29.42 10.97 -11.44
N THR A 15 -29.98 11.54 -12.50
CA THR A 15 -29.34 12.62 -13.28
C THR A 15 -29.91 14.01 -12.98
N TRP A 16 -30.81 14.15 -12.01
CA TRP A 16 -31.44 15.43 -11.65
C TRP A 16 -32.10 16.15 -12.84
N GLY A 17 -32.70 15.37 -13.75
CA GLY A 17 -33.32 15.87 -14.98
C GLY A 17 -32.33 16.22 -16.10
N ASN A 18 -31.01 16.07 -15.90
CA ASN A 18 -30.03 16.30 -16.96
C ASN A 18 -30.07 15.17 -18.00
N LYS A 19 -30.30 15.57 -19.24
CA LYS A 19 -30.36 14.69 -20.42
C LYS A 19 -28.97 14.30 -20.96
N GLN A 20 -27.97 15.14 -20.70
CA GLN A 20 -26.57 14.90 -20.99
C GLN A 20 -25.77 15.06 -19.70
N CYS A 21 -25.64 13.98 -18.95
CA CYS A 21 -25.01 13.99 -17.64
C CYS A 21 -23.83 13.03 -17.63
N CYS A 22 -22.63 13.53 -17.36
CA CYS A 22 -21.47 12.69 -17.09
C CYS A 22 -20.83 13.12 -15.77
N LEU A 23 -20.44 12.16 -14.94
CA LEU A 23 -19.58 12.41 -13.79
C LEU A 23 -18.18 12.71 -14.32
N PRO A 24 -17.52 13.80 -13.88
CA PRO A 24 -16.18 14.12 -14.34
C PRO A 24 -15.14 13.13 -13.79
N ALA A 25 -13.99 13.05 -14.46
CA ALA A 25 -12.81 12.44 -13.86
C ALA A 25 -12.48 13.16 -12.54
N GLY A 26 -12.08 12.39 -11.52
CA GLY A 26 -11.88 12.86 -10.16
C GLY A 26 -13.13 12.84 -9.28
N ALA A 27 -14.31 12.49 -9.82
CA ALA A 27 -15.53 12.40 -9.00
C ALA A 27 -15.42 11.30 -7.92
N THR A 28 -15.94 11.61 -6.74
CA THR A 28 -15.97 10.74 -5.55
C THR A 28 -17.39 10.55 -4.97
N ARG A 29 -18.40 11.05 -5.67
CA ARG A 29 -19.80 11.00 -5.25
C ARG A 29 -20.74 10.90 -6.44
N ALA A 30 -21.90 10.31 -6.21
CA ALA A 30 -22.98 10.23 -7.19
C ALA A 30 -24.33 10.03 -6.50
N THR A 31 -25.41 10.18 -7.25
CA THR A 31 -26.77 9.90 -6.78
C THR A 31 -27.31 8.70 -7.55
N LEU A 32 -27.89 7.73 -6.84
CA LEU A 32 -28.56 6.56 -7.39
C LEU A 32 -30.09 6.71 -7.25
N ARG A 33 -30.82 6.08 -8.17
CA ARG A 33 -32.28 5.92 -8.08
C ARG A 33 -32.63 4.92 -6.99
N MET A 34 -33.82 5.09 -6.41
CA MET A 34 -34.39 4.28 -5.34
C MET A 34 -33.74 4.52 -3.97
N HIS A 35 -34.41 4.03 -2.92
CA HIS A 35 -33.84 3.97 -1.57
C HIS A 35 -33.03 2.68 -1.43
N LEU A 36 -31.73 2.81 -1.20
CA LEU A 36 -30.77 1.71 -1.11
C LEU A 36 -30.13 1.68 0.29
N PRO A 37 -30.91 1.44 1.37
CA PRO A 37 -30.43 1.56 2.76
C PRO A 37 -29.39 0.50 3.16
N ASN A 38 -29.13 -0.48 2.28
CA ASN A 38 -28.16 -1.55 2.49
C ASN A 38 -26.79 -1.23 1.86
N LEU A 39 -26.66 -0.10 1.16
CA LEU A 39 -25.36 0.45 0.78
C LEU A 39 -24.73 1.10 2.01
N ARG A 40 -23.79 0.38 2.63
CA ARG A 40 -23.14 0.77 3.88
C ARG A 40 -21.71 1.23 3.61
N LYS A 41 -21.12 1.92 4.59
CA LYS A 41 -19.68 2.15 4.67
C LYS A 41 -18.97 0.81 4.45
N GLY A 42 -18.11 0.75 3.42
CA GLY A 42 -17.40 -0.46 3.05
C GLY A 42 -17.89 -1.22 1.83
N SER A 43 -19.14 -1.00 1.41
CA SER A 43 -19.71 -1.60 0.21
C SER A 43 -18.81 -1.28 -1.00
N VAL A 44 -18.58 -2.28 -1.84
CA VAL A 44 -17.80 -2.13 -3.08
C VAL A 44 -18.78 -2.03 -4.23
N LEU A 45 -18.61 -1.01 -5.06
CA LEU A 45 -19.39 -0.79 -6.26
C LEU A 45 -18.52 -0.92 -7.50
N ILE A 46 -19.06 -1.47 -8.57
CA ILE A 46 -18.49 -1.36 -9.92
C ILE A 46 -19.38 -0.43 -10.73
N PHE A 47 -18.80 0.65 -11.23
CA PHE A 47 -19.43 1.53 -12.21
C PHE A 47 -19.04 1.06 -13.60
N GLN A 48 -20.02 0.91 -14.49
CA GLN A 48 -19.75 0.47 -15.85
C GLN A 48 -20.72 1.10 -16.86
N GLU A 49 -20.21 1.38 -18.05
CA GLU A 49 -21.05 1.65 -19.21
C GLU A 49 -21.73 0.36 -19.69
N VAL A 50 -23.03 0.42 -19.90
CA VAL A 50 -23.87 -0.68 -20.43
C VAL A 50 -24.45 -0.35 -21.80
N LYS A 51 -24.26 0.88 -22.28
CA LYS A 51 -24.60 1.34 -23.63
C LYS A 51 -23.53 2.30 -24.14
N GLY A 52 -23.33 2.35 -25.45
CA GLY A 52 -22.48 3.36 -26.09
C GLY A 52 -23.07 4.76 -25.93
N PRO A 53 -22.31 5.77 -25.44
CA PRO A 53 -22.85 7.12 -25.22
C PRO A 53 -23.31 7.86 -26.48
N LEU A 54 -22.86 7.44 -27.67
CA LEU A 54 -23.27 8.08 -28.93
C LEU A 54 -24.40 7.32 -29.65
N THR A 55 -24.47 6.00 -29.45
CA THR A 55 -25.38 5.14 -30.21
C THR A 55 -26.59 4.68 -29.40
N GLY A 56 -26.45 4.58 -28.06
CA GLY A 56 -27.43 3.99 -27.15
C GLY A 56 -27.55 2.47 -27.25
N LEU A 57 -26.73 1.84 -28.09
CA LEU A 57 -26.70 0.39 -28.28
C LEU A 57 -25.85 -0.28 -27.21
N LYS A 58 -26.22 -1.51 -26.80
CA LYS A 58 -25.51 -2.24 -25.75
C LYS A 58 -24.18 -2.80 -26.23
N GLU A 59 -24.14 -3.20 -27.49
CA GLU A 59 -22.96 -3.72 -28.19
C GLU A 59 -21.83 -2.69 -28.30
N ASP A 60 -22.16 -1.39 -28.20
CA ASP A 60 -21.19 -0.28 -28.28
C ASP A 60 -20.75 0.22 -26.89
N ALA A 61 -21.19 -0.44 -25.81
CA ALA A 61 -20.73 -0.11 -24.47
C ALA A 61 -19.22 -0.36 -24.36
N ASP A 62 -18.45 0.60 -23.82
CA ASP A 62 -17.01 0.48 -23.69
C ASP A 62 -16.63 -0.35 -22.44
N PRO A 63 -16.12 -1.59 -22.58
CA PRO A 63 -15.75 -2.41 -21.43
C PRO A 63 -14.53 -1.87 -20.67
N ALA A 64 -13.74 -0.97 -21.28
CA ALA A 64 -12.63 -0.30 -20.60
C ALA A 64 -13.12 0.77 -19.62
N ARG A 65 -14.38 1.22 -19.73
CA ARG A 65 -15.01 2.18 -18.82
C ARG A 65 -15.69 1.48 -17.65
N ARG A 66 -14.90 0.66 -16.96
CA ARG A 66 -15.28 0.00 -15.71
C ARG A 66 -14.38 0.51 -14.60
N HIS A 67 -14.99 0.91 -13.49
CA HIS A 67 -14.25 1.42 -12.34
C HIS A 67 -14.82 0.86 -11.06
N VAL A 68 -13.95 0.43 -10.14
CA VAL A 68 -14.35 -0.07 -8.83
C VAL A 68 -14.12 0.98 -7.78
N ALA A 69 -15.06 1.12 -6.85
CA ALA A 69 -14.95 2.09 -5.77
C ALA A 69 -15.53 1.53 -4.46
N ARG A 70 -14.90 1.87 -3.33
CA ARG A 70 -15.41 1.52 -2.01
C ARG A 70 -16.07 2.71 -1.31
N LEU A 71 -17.28 2.50 -0.82
CA LEU A 71 -18.01 3.53 -0.06
C LEU A 71 -17.33 3.84 1.28
N ILE A 72 -17.23 5.13 1.60
CA ILE A 72 -16.64 5.61 2.87
C ILE A 72 -17.69 5.97 3.93
N ALA A 73 -18.96 6.01 3.53
CA ALA A 73 -20.12 6.27 4.37
C ALA A 73 -21.31 5.41 3.94
N ASP A 74 -22.31 5.30 4.82
CA ASP A 74 -23.61 4.75 4.46
C ASP A 74 -24.29 5.66 3.44
N ALA A 75 -25.05 5.09 2.50
CA ALA A 75 -25.80 5.88 1.53
C ALA A 75 -26.82 6.77 2.23
N VAL A 76 -26.87 8.04 1.84
CA VAL A 76 -27.84 9.01 2.39
C VAL A 76 -29.14 8.86 1.62
N ILE A 77 -30.18 8.41 2.32
CA ILE A 77 -31.51 8.21 1.74
C ILE A 77 -32.26 9.54 1.69
N GLY A 78 -32.78 9.86 0.51
CA GLY A 78 -33.50 11.12 0.28
C GLY A 78 -34.61 10.98 -0.75
N VAL A 79 -35.20 12.10 -1.09
CA VAL A 79 -36.14 12.24 -2.21
C VAL A 79 -35.75 13.45 -3.03
N ASP A 80 -35.96 13.39 -4.34
CA ASP A 80 -35.86 14.59 -5.16
C ASP A 80 -36.98 15.58 -4.75
N PRO A 81 -36.65 16.84 -4.43
CA PRO A 81 -37.61 17.79 -3.88
C PRO A 81 -38.69 18.21 -4.89
N LEU A 82 -38.43 18.09 -6.20
CA LEU A 82 -39.35 18.48 -7.26
C LEU A 82 -40.27 17.32 -7.69
N THR A 83 -39.68 16.15 -7.91
CA THR A 83 -40.36 14.97 -8.46
C THR A 83 -40.85 14.00 -7.39
N GLN A 84 -40.36 14.14 -6.15
CA GLN A 84 -40.59 13.21 -5.04
C GLN A 84 -40.09 11.79 -5.31
N GLU A 85 -39.21 11.61 -6.30
CA GLU A 85 -38.61 10.31 -6.59
C GLU A 85 -37.61 9.91 -5.49
N PRO A 86 -37.60 8.63 -5.07
CA PRO A 86 -36.65 8.14 -4.08
C PRO A 86 -35.22 8.12 -4.64
N ILE A 87 -34.27 8.65 -3.88
CA ILE A 87 -32.85 8.70 -4.24
C ILE A 87 -31.95 8.21 -3.10
N SER A 88 -30.74 7.80 -3.46
CA SER A 88 -29.66 7.48 -2.52
C SER A 88 -28.38 8.16 -2.95
N GLU A 89 -27.81 9.01 -2.10
CA GLU A 89 -26.51 9.64 -2.34
C GLU A 89 -25.39 8.75 -1.82
N ILE A 90 -24.36 8.54 -2.65
CA ILE A 90 -23.21 7.71 -2.33
C ILE A 90 -21.92 8.53 -2.41
N GLU A 91 -20.98 8.21 -1.52
CA GLU A 91 -19.64 8.79 -1.49
C GLU A 91 -18.61 7.66 -1.28
N TRP A 92 -17.53 7.71 -2.05
CA TRP A 92 -16.49 6.69 -2.05
C TRP A 92 -15.10 7.25 -1.83
N HIS A 93 -14.15 6.34 -1.63
CA HIS A 93 -12.79 6.67 -1.23
C HIS A 93 -12.10 7.57 -2.27
N PRO A 94 -11.35 8.63 -1.86
CA PRO A 94 -10.67 9.53 -2.80
C PRO A 94 -9.65 8.84 -3.73
N GLU A 95 -8.95 7.80 -3.25
CA GLU A 95 -8.08 6.98 -4.12
C GLU A 95 -8.86 6.22 -5.21
N ASP A 96 -10.14 5.93 -4.97
CA ASP A 96 -11.04 5.33 -5.96
C ASP A 96 -11.76 6.40 -6.81
N ALA A 97 -11.26 7.64 -6.86
CA ALA A 97 -11.85 8.68 -7.72
C ALA A 97 -11.87 8.25 -9.20
N LEU A 98 -12.91 8.64 -9.94
CA LEU A 98 -13.07 8.21 -11.34
C LEU A 98 -11.86 8.61 -12.20
N PRO A 99 -11.20 7.67 -12.91
CA PRO A 99 -10.05 8.02 -13.75
C PRO A 99 -10.45 8.61 -15.11
N PHE A 100 -11.74 8.53 -15.48
CA PHE A 100 -12.30 9.03 -16.72
C PHE A 100 -13.71 9.62 -16.47
N PRO A 101 -14.23 10.48 -17.36
CA PRO A 101 -15.61 10.90 -17.28
C PRO A 101 -16.56 9.72 -17.54
N LEU A 102 -17.51 9.48 -16.64
CA LEU A 102 -18.50 8.40 -16.74
C LEU A 102 -19.85 8.97 -17.12
N CYS A 103 -20.35 8.65 -18.31
CA CYS A 103 -21.62 9.21 -18.78
C CYS A 103 -22.82 8.41 -18.26
N LEU A 104 -23.74 9.11 -17.62
CA LEU A 104 -24.97 8.58 -17.01
C LEU A 104 -26.16 8.67 -17.98
N SER A 105 -26.21 9.77 -18.72
CA SER A 105 -27.14 10.06 -19.80
C SER A 105 -26.46 10.87 -20.89
N SER A 106 -26.91 10.73 -22.13
CA SER A 106 -26.36 11.44 -23.29
C SER A 106 -27.46 11.71 -24.30
N LYS A 107 -27.08 12.36 -25.40
CA LYS A 107 -27.91 12.45 -26.59
C LYS A 107 -27.24 11.62 -27.68
N LYS A 108 -28.01 10.76 -28.35
CA LYS A 108 -27.50 9.97 -29.47
C LYS A 108 -26.99 10.87 -30.59
N ASP A 109 -26.11 10.35 -31.42
CA ASP A 109 -25.64 11.05 -32.60
C ASP A 109 -26.73 11.15 -33.69
N ARG A 110 -26.38 11.81 -34.79
CA ARG A 110 -27.29 12.04 -35.91
C ARG A 110 -27.71 10.77 -36.64
N GLU A 111 -26.85 9.76 -36.68
CA GLU A 111 -27.13 8.49 -37.35
C GLU A 111 -28.07 7.62 -36.50
N HIS A 112 -28.09 7.84 -35.19
CA HIS A 112 -28.87 7.08 -34.22
C HIS A 112 -30.11 7.83 -33.67
N GLY A 113 -30.53 8.90 -34.36
CA GLY A 113 -31.83 9.56 -34.15
C GLY A 113 -31.83 10.75 -33.20
N GLU A 114 -30.68 11.17 -32.66
CA GLU A 114 -30.55 12.36 -31.80
C GLU A 114 -31.48 12.40 -30.56
N ASP A 115 -32.06 11.28 -30.14
CA ASP A 115 -32.87 11.23 -28.92
C ASP A 115 -32.00 11.18 -27.66
N ASP A 116 -32.60 11.55 -26.53
CA ASP A 116 -31.97 11.42 -25.21
C ASP A 116 -31.88 9.93 -24.83
N GLU A 117 -30.69 9.48 -24.42
CA GLU A 117 -30.43 8.12 -23.99
C GLU A 117 -30.10 8.10 -22.48
N PRO A 118 -31.01 7.58 -21.64
CA PRO A 118 -30.76 7.42 -20.21
C PRO A 118 -30.07 6.08 -19.90
N ASP A 119 -29.57 5.98 -18.67
CA ASP A 119 -29.02 4.74 -18.09
C ASP A 119 -27.86 4.18 -18.93
N ILE A 120 -26.96 5.06 -19.38
CA ILE A 120 -25.75 4.69 -20.13
C ILE A 120 -24.79 3.91 -19.24
N SER A 121 -24.65 4.36 -18.00
CA SER A 121 -23.86 3.69 -16.97
C SER A 121 -24.74 3.23 -15.82
N VAL A 122 -24.31 2.16 -15.17
CA VAL A 122 -24.94 1.59 -13.97
C VAL A 122 -23.90 1.32 -12.89
N ALA A 123 -24.37 1.16 -11.65
CA ALA A 123 -23.59 0.71 -10.52
C ALA A 123 -24.01 -0.71 -10.10
N LEU A 124 -23.04 -1.60 -9.90
CA LEU A 124 -23.23 -2.97 -9.40
C LEU A 124 -22.74 -3.05 -7.95
N GLY A 125 -23.53 -3.59 -7.01
CA GLY A 125 -23.22 -3.54 -5.58
C GLY A 125 -23.05 -4.88 -4.87
N ASN A 126 -23.37 -6.00 -5.53
CA ASN A 126 -23.11 -7.35 -5.00
C ASN A 126 -21.68 -7.82 -5.36
N ILE A 127 -20.69 -7.03 -4.95
CA ILE A 127 -19.28 -7.23 -5.32
C ILE A 127 -18.50 -7.90 -4.20
N VAL A 128 -17.73 -8.92 -4.56
CA VAL A 128 -16.87 -9.67 -3.64
C VAL A 128 -15.44 -9.68 -4.17
N LEU A 129 -14.47 -9.51 -3.27
CA LEU A 129 -13.06 -9.74 -3.59
C LEU A 129 -12.84 -11.24 -3.72
N ALA A 130 -12.23 -11.67 -4.83
CA ALA A 130 -11.98 -13.07 -5.11
C ALA A 130 -10.54 -13.26 -5.60
N ASP A 131 -9.95 -14.40 -5.26
CA ASP A 131 -8.63 -14.83 -5.68
C ASP A 131 -8.66 -16.27 -6.23
N HIS A 132 -7.58 -16.69 -6.89
CA HIS A 132 -7.51 -18.02 -7.48
C HIS A 132 -6.92 -19.05 -6.51
N GLY A 133 -7.75 -19.97 -6.03
CA GLY A 133 -7.30 -21.14 -5.30
C GLY A 133 -8.45 -21.79 -4.55
N ARG A 134 -8.33 -23.09 -4.29
CA ARG A 134 -9.33 -23.83 -3.52
C ARG A 134 -8.83 -24.11 -2.11
N THR A 135 -9.72 -23.95 -1.14
CA THR A 135 -9.48 -24.44 0.22
C THR A 135 -9.67 -25.96 0.24
N VAL A 136 -8.77 -26.67 0.90
CA VAL A 136 -8.93 -28.10 1.17
C VAL A 136 -9.93 -28.24 2.32
N GLU A 137 -11.20 -28.45 2.01
CA GLU A 137 -12.32 -28.40 2.98
C GLU A 137 -12.25 -29.51 4.05
N VAL A 138 -11.74 -30.70 3.68
CA VAL A 138 -11.51 -31.78 4.63
C VAL A 138 -10.12 -31.59 5.25
N PRO A 139 -10.01 -31.33 6.57
CA PRO A 139 -8.71 -31.13 7.20
C PRO A 139 -7.80 -32.33 6.98
N GLU A 140 -6.63 -32.09 6.41
CA GLU A 140 -5.64 -33.12 6.16
C GLU A 140 -5.04 -33.57 7.50
N LYS A 141 -5.01 -34.88 7.73
CA LYS A 141 -4.36 -35.47 8.90
C LYS A 141 -2.90 -35.74 8.57
N LEU A 142 -2.00 -35.10 9.31
CA LEU A 142 -0.57 -35.32 9.16
C LEU A 142 -0.12 -36.53 9.99
N ASP A 143 1.02 -37.11 9.64
CA ASP A 143 1.62 -38.20 10.40
C ASP A 143 1.86 -37.80 11.85
N PRO A 144 1.65 -38.70 12.84
CA PRO A 144 1.90 -38.39 14.24
C PRO A 144 3.34 -37.97 14.50
N VAL A 145 3.55 -37.09 15.50
CA VAL A 145 4.90 -36.74 15.93
C VAL A 145 5.63 -38.01 16.40
N PRO A 146 6.80 -38.36 15.82
CA PRO A 146 7.49 -39.58 16.18
C PRO A 146 7.88 -39.62 17.66
N MET A 147 7.91 -40.81 18.25
CA MET A 147 8.50 -41.00 19.58
C MET A 147 10.03 -40.85 19.52
N PRO A 148 10.68 -40.27 20.54
CA PRO A 148 12.13 -40.16 20.60
C PRO A 148 12.77 -41.55 20.65
N ARG A 149 13.75 -41.78 19.78
CA ARG A 149 14.52 -43.05 19.70
C ARG A 149 15.99 -42.88 20.09
N LEU A 150 16.51 -41.66 20.01
CA LEU A 150 17.90 -41.35 20.30
C LEU A 150 18.04 -40.87 21.74
N THR A 151 19.18 -41.17 22.35
CA THR A 151 19.54 -40.69 23.69
C THR A 151 20.90 -40.00 23.66
N ARG A 152 21.09 -38.99 24.52
CA ARG A 152 22.38 -38.35 24.77
C ARG A 152 22.73 -38.44 26.24
N VAL A 153 24.01 -38.61 26.55
CA VAL A 153 24.52 -38.46 27.92
C VAL A 153 24.85 -36.99 28.16
N PRO A 154 24.24 -36.31 29.14
CA PRO A 154 24.57 -34.93 29.49
C PRO A 154 26.05 -34.78 29.85
N ALA A 155 26.64 -33.62 29.53
CA ALA A 155 28.06 -33.36 29.83
C ALA A 155 28.37 -33.48 31.33
N GLU A 156 27.40 -33.17 32.18
CA GLU A 156 27.49 -33.27 33.65
C GLU A 156 27.59 -34.73 34.12
N ALA A 157 26.92 -35.67 33.44
CA ALA A 157 26.98 -37.09 33.75
C ALA A 157 28.28 -37.77 33.25
N ARG A 158 29.03 -37.10 32.37
CA ARG A 158 30.37 -37.53 31.91
C ARG A 158 31.49 -37.22 32.91
N ALA A 159 31.23 -36.39 33.92
CA ALA A 159 32.23 -35.93 34.89
C ALA A 159 32.29 -36.75 36.19
N LEU A 160 31.62 -37.91 36.27
CA LEU A 160 31.73 -38.80 37.44
C LEU A 160 33.14 -39.42 37.50
N PRO A 161 33.88 -39.25 38.62
CA PRO A 161 35.22 -39.83 38.76
C PRO A 161 35.16 -41.35 38.71
N THR A 162 36.10 -41.93 37.97
CA THR A 162 36.33 -43.36 37.82
C THR A 162 36.97 -43.93 39.09
N GLU A 163 36.26 -43.94 40.22
CA GLU A 163 36.67 -44.76 41.37
C GLU A 163 35.76 -45.99 41.45
N LEU A 164 36.29 -47.08 40.89
CA LEU A 164 35.74 -48.42 41.01
C LEU A 164 35.78 -48.86 42.48
N SER A 165 34.63 -48.78 43.15
CA SER A 165 34.36 -49.57 44.35
C SER A 165 33.65 -50.87 43.93
N GLU A 166 34.34 -51.99 44.06
CA GLU A 166 33.76 -53.32 43.95
C GLU A 166 32.60 -53.47 44.96
N GLY A 167 31.36 -53.55 44.44
CA GLY A 167 30.22 -54.03 45.22
C GLY A 167 28.98 -53.13 45.25
N ALA A 168 29.03 -51.89 44.75
CA ALA A 168 27.86 -51.04 44.69
C ALA A 168 27.19 -51.09 43.30
N ARG A 169 26.11 -51.86 43.15
CA ARG A 169 25.17 -51.65 42.04
C ARG A 169 24.50 -50.29 42.25
N ALA A 170 25.05 -49.24 41.62
CA ALA A 170 24.37 -47.96 41.50
C ALA A 170 22.99 -48.19 40.84
N PRO A 171 21.91 -47.53 41.31
CA PRO A 171 20.64 -47.61 40.61
C PRO A 171 20.85 -47.09 39.19
N ALA A 172 20.55 -47.93 38.21
CA ALA A 172 20.66 -47.60 36.80
C ALA A 172 19.55 -46.63 36.38
N SER A 173 19.54 -45.41 36.92
CA SER A 173 19.04 -44.27 36.16
C SER A 173 20.16 -43.89 35.19
N ASP A 174 20.24 -44.64 34.10
CA ASP A 174 21.09 -44.33 32.95
C ASP A 174 20.81 -42.88 32.59
N GLY A 175 21.68 -41.94 32.97
CA GLY A 175 21.47 -40.48 32.89
C GLY A 175 21.30 -39.94 31.46
N ARG A 176 21.03 -40.83 30.52
CA ARG A 176 20.66 -40.62 29.13
C ARG A 176 19.36 -39.82 29.04
N GLN A 177 19.48 -38.62 28.50
CA GLN A 177 18.35 -37.80 28.11
C GLN A 177 17.89 -38.20 26.71
N LEU A 178 16.59 -38.44 26.53
CA LEU A 178 16.01 -38.66 25.20
C LEU A 178 16.21 -37.40 24.35
N ILE A 179 16.61 -37.59 23.08
CA ILE A 179 16.69 -36.53 22.08
C ILE A 179 15.34 -36.50 21.36
N PRO A 180 14.55 -35.42 21.51
CA PRO A 180 13.29 -35.30 20.81
C PRO A 180 13.52 -35.26 19.29
N PRO A 181 12.70 -35.96 18.49
CA PRO A 181 12.84 -35.95 17.04
C PRO A 181 12.44 -34.58 16.47
N ARG A 182 13.00 -34.24 15.31
CA ARG A 182 12.48 -33.13 14.50
C ARG A 182 11.25 -33.64 13.76
N TYR A 183 10.15 -32.91 13.89
CA TYR A 183 8.91 -33.19 13.18
C TYR A 183 8.82 -32.25 11.99
N GLN A 184 8.79 -32.81 10.78
CA GLN A 184 8.76 -32.04 9.54
C GLN A 184 7.82 -32.71 8.52
N PRO A 185 6.49 -32.69 8.76
CA PRO A 185 5.51 -33.32 7.89
C PRO A 185 5.43 -32.58 6.54
N ILE A 186 5.01 -33.31 5.51
CA ILE A 186 4.85 -32.82 4.15
C ILE A 186 3.35 -32.72 3.84
N LEU A 187 2.93 -31.62 3.20
CA LEU A 187 1.56 -31.47 2.71
C LEU A 187 1.36 -32.23 1.40
N HIS A 188 0.24 -32.95 1.29
CA HIS A 188 -0.08 -33.69 0.07
C HIS A 188 -0.57 -32.80 -1.08
N GLY A 189 -1.29 -31.72 -0.77
CA GLY A 189 -1.88 -30.82 -1.75
C GLY A 189 -0.84 -29.88 -2.37
N ARG A 190 -0.82 -29.81 -3.70
CA ARG A 190 0.09 -28.95 -4.47
C ARG A 190 -0.62 -28.30 -5.65
N PRO A 191 -0.18 -27.12 -6.09
CA PRO A 191 0.76 -26.21 -5.42
C PRO A 191 0.10 -25.45 -4.25
N LEU A 192 0.86 -25.14 -3.20
CA LEU A 192 0.38 -24.36 -2.04
C LEU A 192 0.14 -22.90 -2.44
N THR A 193 -1.07 -22.39 -2.18
CA THR A 193 -1.43 -20.98 -2.41
C THR A 193 -0.64 -20.08 -1.48
N HIS A 194 -0.15 -18.97 -2.03
CA HIS A 194 0.50 -17.89 -1.30
C HIS A 194 -0.27 -16.60 -1.56
N ALA A 195 -0.77 -15.96 -0.51
CA ALA A 195 -1.62 -14.78 -0.63
C ALA A 195 -1.11 -13.66 0.29
N ALA A 196 -1.25 -12.41 -0.14
CA ALA A 196 -1.06 -11.28 0.74
C ALA A 196 -2.31 -11.12 1.62
N PRO A 197 -2.15 -10.87 2.94
CA PRO A 197 -3.27 -10.48 3.76
C PRO A 197 -3.77 -9.11 3.28
N PHE A 198 -5.08 -8.95 3.13
CA PHE A 198 -5.70 -7.65 2.89
C PHE A 198 -6.41 -7.18 4.16
N PRO A 199 -5.80 -6.28 4.96
CA PRO A 199 -6.50 -5.65 6.06
C PRO A 199 -7.55 -4.69 5.50
N TYR A 200 -8.83 -5.00 5.75
CA TYR A 200 -9.94 -4.17 5.27
C TYR A 200 -9.89 -2.74 5.81
N LEU A 201 -9.39 -2.57 7.04
CA LEU A 201 -9.27 -1.29 7.72
C LEU A 201 -7.83 -0.76 7.65
N ASP A 202 -7.70 0.55 7.56
CA ASP A 202 -6.45 1.26 7.78
C ASP A 202 -6.15 1.42 9.28
N GLU A 203 -5.01 2.04 9.59
CA GLU A 203 -4.55 2.29 10.97
C GLU A 203 -5.50 3.20 11.78
N THR A 204 -6.45 3.87 11.10
CA THR A 204 -7.44 4.78 11.68
C THR A 204 -8.86 4.20 11.72
N ASP A 205 -8.99 2.88 11.54
CA ASP A 205 -10.27 2.17 11.53
C ASP A 205 -11.21 2.62 10.38
N ARG A 206 -10.62 3.05 9.26
CA ARG A 206 -11.35 3.40 8.03
C ARG A 206 -11.16 2.32 6.96
N PRO A 207 -12.20 2.02 6.16
CA PRO A 207 -12.08 1.10 5.05
C PRO A 207 -11.04 1.60 4.05
N ARG A 208 -10.08 0.74 3.70
CA ARG A 208 -9.12 1.00 2.62
C ARG A 208 -9.85 1.06 1.27
N SER A 209 -9.29 1.78 0.31
CA SER A 209 -9.81 1.88 -1.06
C SER A 209 -9.99 0.51 -1.73
N ALA A 210 -10.84 0.44 -2.75
CA ALA A 210 -10.93 -0.74 -3.60
C ALA A 210 -9.62 -0.95 -4.37
N GLN A 211 -8.96 0.13 -4.80
CA GLN A 211 -7.64 0.06 -5.42
C GLN A 211 -6.58 -0.57 -4.50
N ALA A 212 -6.54 -0.19 -3.23
CA ALA A 212 -5.62 -0.79 -2.25
C ALA A 212 -5.85 -2.29 -2.05
N ALA A 213 -7.08 -2.80 -2.28
CA ALA A 213 -7.36 -4.24 -2.22
C ALA A 213 -6.72 -5.03 -3.35
N MET A 214 -6.38 -4.36 -4.45
CA MET A 214 -5.76 -4.95 -5.63
C MET A 214 -4.23 -4.73 -5.66
N ALA A 215 -3.70 -3.98 -4.69
CA ALA A 215 -2.28 -3.70 -4.54
C ALA A 215 -1.70 -4.56 -3.41
N TYR A 216 -0.75 -5.44 -3.75
CA TYR A 216 -0.05 -6.26 -2.76
C TYR A 216 1.46 -6.10 -2.89
N GLU A 217 2.13 -6.16 -1.74
CA GLU A 217 3.59 -6.17 -1.62
C GLU A 217 4.07 -7.62 -1.52
N ARG A 218 5.16 -7.98 -2.22
CA ARG A 218 5.65 -9.37 -2.22
C ARG A 218 6.09 -9.82 -0.82
N GLU A 219 6.52 -8.85 -0.02
CA GLU A 219 6.99 -8.97 1.35
C GLU A 219 5.86 -9.26 2.34
N THR A 220 4.59 -9.00 1.97
CA THR A 220 3.43 -9.32 2.80
C THR A 220 2.81 -10.67 2.46
N VAL A 221 3.14 -11.25 1.29
CA VAL A 221 2.67 -12.58 0.89
C VAL A 221 3.11 -13.64 1.91
N ARG A 222 2.16 -14.52 2.27
CA ARG A 222 2.33 -15.66 3.19
C ARG A 222 1.68 -16.92 2.59
N PRO A 223 2.13 -18.13 2.98
CA PRO A 223 1.39 -19.35 2.67
C PRO A 223 -0.04 -19.26 3.23
N ALA A 224 -1.03 -19.56 2.40
CA ALA A 224 -2.44 -19.46 2.75
C ALA A 224 -2.89 -20.71 3.54
N ILE A 225 -2.56 -20.71 4.83
CA ILE A 225 -3.02 -21.72 5.78
C ILE A 225 -4.27 -21.19 6.48
N GLY A 226 -5.35 -21.97 6.43
CA GLY A 226 -6.59 -21.65 7.14
C GLY A 226 -6.51 -21.98 8.62
N SER A 227 -6.00 -23.16 8.97
CA SER A 227 -5.73 -23.54 10.36
C SER A 227 -4.75 -24.70 10.45
N LEU A 228 -3.98 -24.76 11.54
CA LEU A 228 -3.17 -25.92 11.92
C LEU A 228 -3.39 -26.19 13.41
N VAL A 229 -3.94 -27.36 13.73
CA VAL A 229 -4.27 -27.72 15.11
C VAL A 229 -3.60 -29.04 15.47
N SER A 230 -2.87 -29.05 16.59
CA SER A 230 -2.36 -30.27 17.20
C SER A 230 -3.26 -30.73 18.34
N THR A 231 -3.43 -32.03 18.51
CA THR A 231 -4.07 -32.64 19.68
C THR A 231 -3.07 -33.55 20.41
N PHE A 232 -2.90 -33.31 21.71
CA PHE A 232 -2.10 -34.14 22.60
C PHE A 232 -2.81 -34.31 23.94
N ASN A 233 -3.01 -35.53 24.41
CA ASN A 233 -3.77 -35.83 25.64
C ASN A 233 -5.12 -35.09 25.74
N SER A 234 -5.87 -35.07 24.63
CA SER A 234 -7.15 -34.34 24.49
C SER A 234 -7.06 -32.81 24.60
N VAL A 235 -5.86 -32.24 24.69
CA VAL A 235 -5.64 -30.79 24.64
C VAL A 235 -5.34 -30.39 23.20
N GLN A 236 -6.10 -29.42 22.69
CA GLN A 236 -5.86 -28.82 21.38
C GLN A 236 -4.96 -27.59 21.50
N THR A 237 -4.09 -27.39 20.52
CA THR A 237 -3.26 -26.21 20.39
C THR A 237 -3.29 -25.76 18.94
N GLU A 238 -3.68 -24.51 18.72
CA GLU A 238 -3.64 -23.86 17.42
C GLU A 238 -2.24 -23.31 17.17
N TRP A 239 -1.78 -23.47 15.93
CA TRP A 239 -0.44 -23.06 15.52
C TRP A 239 -0.50 -21.93 14.50
N THR A 240 0.40 -20.95 14.64
CA THR A 240 0.47 -19.78 13.77
C THR A 240 1.63 -19.89 12.78
N VAL A 241 1.37 -19.56 11.53
CA VAL A 241 2.40 -19.56 10.49
C VAL A 241 3.22 -18.27 10.56
N THR A 242 4.54 -18.41 10.56
CA THR A 242 5.50 -17.30 10.56
C THR A 242 6.54 -17.46 9.45
N ARG A 243 7.32 -16.41 9.19
CA ARG A 243 8.42 -16.44 8.21
C ARG A 243 9.65 -17.16 8.75
N ASP A 244 9.94 -16.93 10.02
CA ASP A 244 11.06 -17.52 10.72
C ASP A 244 10.72 -17.72 12.21
N LEU A 245 11.52 -18.54 12.88
CA LEU A 245 11.41 -18.80 14.31
C LEU A 245 12.49 -18.04 15.12
N LEU A 246 13.21 -17.11 14.50
CA LEU A 246 14.35 -16.41 15.11
C LEU A 246 13.88 -15.27 16.02
N THR A 247 12.80 -14.60 15.64
CA THR A 247 12.25 -13.42 16.33
C THR A 247 11.26 -13.77 17.44
N ASP A 248 10.84 -15.03 17.53
CA ASP A 248 9.69 -15.41 18.36
C ASP A 248 10.06 -15.78 19.81
N SER A 249 9.20 -15.32 20.71
CA SER A 249 9.22 -15.57 22.14
C SER A 249 9.14 -17.07 22.47
N LEU A 250 9.93 -17.48 23.46
CA LEU A 250 10.01 -18.86 23.94
C LEU A 250 8.60 -19.46 24.17
N GLY A 251 8.29 -20.56 23.47
CA GLY A 251 7.12 -21.40 23.74
C GLY A 251 5.83 -21.06 22.99
N ARG A 252 5.82 -20.11 22.05
CA ARG A 252 4.66 -19.92 21.16
C ARG A 252 4.52 -21.06 20.14
N PRO A 253 3.29 -21.52 19.86
CA PRO A 253 3.01 -22.58 18.90
C PRO A 253 3.14 -22.07 17.46
N ASP A 254 4.35 -21.72 17.05
CA ASP A 254 4.62 -21.18 15.72
C ASP A 254 5.32 -22.21 14.83
N TYR A 255 5.12 -22.09 13.51
CA TYR A 255 5.74 -22.95 12.51
C TYR A 255 6.02 -22.19 11.22
N VAL A 256 6.93 -22.73 10.42
CA VAL A 256 7.35 -22.19 9.12
C VAL A 256 6.97 -23.18 8.03
N VAL A 257 6.53 -22.68 6.88
CA VAL A 257 6.34 -23.49 5.67
C VAL A 257 7.58 -23.36 4.81
N GLU A 258 8.21 -24.48 4.49
CA GLU A 258 9.36 -24.56 3.60
C GLU A 258 8.94 -25.17 2.27
N MET A 259 9.28 -24.49 1.17
CA MET A 259 8.92 -24.89 -0.18
C MET A 259 10.12 -25.49 -0.90
N GLU A 260 9.94 -26.68 -1.46
CA GLU A 260 10.90 -27.31 -2.36
C GLU A 260 10.68 -26.90 -3.82
N GLN A 261 11.69 -27.10 -4.67
CA GLN A 261 11.63 -26.74 -6.09
C GLN A 261 10.49 -27.44 -6.84
N ASP A 262 10.09 -28.64 -6.43
CA ASP A 262 8.99 -29.41 -7.04
C ASP A 262 7.59 -28.99 -6.52
N GLY A 263 7.53 -27.93 -5.72
CA GLY A 263 6.30 -27.43 -5.09
C GLY A 263 5.87 -28.22 -3.86
N THR A 264 6.69 -29.13 -3.35
CA THR A 264 6.45 -29.76 -2.04
C THR A 264 6.50 -28.71 -0.93
N ALA A 265 5.50 -28.69 -0.07
CA ALA A 265 5.51 -27.88 1.15
C ALA A 265 5.79 -28.79 2.35
N SER A 266 6.81 -28.45 3.15
CA SER A 266 7.10 -29.10 4.44
C SER A 266 6.92 -28.12 5.59
N LEU A 267 6.46 -28.59 6.74
CA LEU A 267 6.23 -27.75 7.91
C LEU A 267 7.39 -27.89 8.90
N ARG A 268 8.10 -26.80 9.19
CA ARG A 268 9.15 -26.79 10.21
C ARG A 268 8.63 -26.16 11.49
N PHE A 269 8.71 -26.92 12.58
CA PHE A 269 8.32 -26.47 13.92
C PHE A 269 9.53 -26.05 14.77
N GLY A 270 9.23 -25.43 15.92
CA GLY A 270 10.24 -25.05 16.90
C GLY A 270 10.96 -26.22 17.55
N ASP A 271 12.12 -25.91 18.14
CA ASP A 271 12.97 -26.88 18.84
C ASP A 271 12.97 -26.70 20.37
N GLY A 272 12.09 -25.85 20.89
CA GLY A 272 12.00 -25.50 22.31
C GLY A 272 13.01 -24.44 22.75
N ARG A 273 13.98 -24.09 21.91
CA ARG A 273 14.83 -22.89 22.07
C ARG A 273 14.30 -21.75 21.19
N TYR A 274 13.90 -22.07 19.97
CA TYR A 274 13.28 -21.16 19.01
C TYR A 274 11.91 -21.73 18.66
N GLY A 275 10.85 -21.08 19.12
CA GLY A 275 9.47 -21.58 19.02
C GLY A 275 9.17 -22.84 19.83
N ARG A 276 7.89 -23.20 19.93
CA ARG A 276 7.45 -24.41 20.65
C ARG A 276 7.72 -25.67 19.84
N ARG A 277 8.24 -26.69 20.51
CA ARG A 277 8.35 -28.05 19.95
C ARG A 277 7.02 -28.81 20.13
N PRO A 278 6.51 -29.50 19.10
CA PRO A 278 5.39 -30.42 19.24
C PRO A 278 5.71 -31.59 20.19
N GLU A 279 4.72 -32.01 20.99
CA GLU A 279 4.89 -33.15 21.89
C GLU A 279 4.93 -34.47 21.10
N PRO A 280 5.83 -35.42 21.45
CA PRO A 280 5.83 -36.75 20.85
C PRO A 280 4.45 -37.44 20.94
N GLY A 281 3.98 -38.00 19.84
CA GLY A 281 2.66 -38.62 19.73
C GLY A 281 1.50 -37.66 19.45
N SER A 282 1.74 -36.34 19.33
CA SER A 282 0.71 -35.39 18.92
C SER A 282 0.17 -35.70 17.51
N LEU A 283 -1.13 -35.49 17.32
CA LEU A 283 -1.81 -35.60 16.03
C LEU A 283 -2.10 -34.22 15.47
N PHE A 284 -1.86 -34.00 14.18
CA PHE A 284 -2.07 -32.71 13.54
C PHE A 284 -3.17 -32.78 12.48
N GLN A 285 -3.97 -31.72 12.42
CA GLN A 285 -4.93 -31.47 11.35
C GLN A 285 -4.68 -30.10 10.76
N ILE A 286 -4.65 -30.01 9.42
CA ILE A 286 -4.37 -28.76 8.72
C ILE A 286 -5.42 -28.48 7.64
N VAL A 287 -5.84 -27.23 7.53
CA VAL A 287 -6.64 -26.69 6.44
C VAL A 287 -5.79 -25.64 5.73
N TYR A 288 -5.64 -25.76 4.41
CA TYR A 288 -4.83 -24.86 3.61
C TYR A 288 -5.41 -24.71 2.21
N ARG A 289 -4.88 -23.75 1.45
CA ARG A 289 -5.33 -23.48 0.08
C ARG A 289 -4.32 -23.97 -0.94
N ILE A 290 -4.80 -24.53 -2.04
CA ILE A 290 -3.99 -24.93 -3.20
C ILE A 290 -4.46 -24.20 -4.45
N GLY A 291 -3.53 -23.77 -5.30
CA GLY A 291 -3.83 -22.92 -6.45
C GLY A 291 -2.74 -21.89 -6.75
N ASN A 292 -3.15 -20.68 -7.14
CA ASN A 292 -2.29 -19.64 -7.74
C ASN A 292 -1.64 -20.02 -9.09
N GLY A 293 -0.68 -19.19 -9.53
CA GLY A 293 0.00 -19.26 -10.82
C GLY A 293 -0.62 -18.31 -11.85
N GLY A 294 -0.03 -18.30 -13.04
CA GLY A 294 -0.54 -17.51 -14.17
C GLY A 294 -1.95 -17.95 -14.61
N ARG A 295 -2.35 -19.19 -14.29
CA ARG A 295 -3.68 -19.74 -14.54
C ARG A 295 -4.83 -18.98 -13.85
N GLY A 296 -4.52 -18.26 -12.76
CA GLY A 296 -5.50 -17.43 -12.06
C GLY A 296 -5.75 -16.09 -12.75
N ASN A 297 -4.93 -15.73 -13.74
CA ASN A 297 -5.11 -14.50 -14.50
C ASN A 297 -6.11 -14.75 -15.63
N ILE A 298 -7.32 -14.23 -15.46
CA ILE A 298 -8.41 -14.38 -16.42
C ILE A 298 -8.88 -12.99 -16.89
N GLY A 299 -9.29 -12.90 -18.15
CA GLY A 299 -9.81 -11.65 -18.72
C GLY A 299 -11.12 -11.22 -18.07
N ALA A 300 -11.51 -9.95 -18.25
CA ALA A 300 -12.83 -9.49 -17.85
C ALA A 300 -13.93 -10.33 -18.54
N ASP A 301 -15.04 -10.58 -17.82
CA ASP A 301 -16.21 -11.34 -18.28
C ASP A 301 -15.91 -12.77 -18.77
N THR A 302 -14.86 -13.41 -18.24
CA THR A 302 -14.50 -14.78 -18.64
C THR A 302 -14.95 -15.85 -17.64
N LEU A 303 -15.38 -15.47 -16.42
CA LEU A 303 -16.02 -16.40 -15.50
C LEU A 303 -17.33 -16.92 -16.08
N GLY A 304 -17.35 -18.21 -16.43
CA GLY A 304 -18.52 -18.86 -17.03
C GLY A 304 -19.38 -19.70 -16.06
N HIS A 305 -18.85 -20.06 -14.89
CA HIS A 305 -19.51 -20.99 -13.98
C HIS A 305 -19.35 -20.57 -12.52
N VAL A 306 -20.42 -20.76 -11.75
CA VAL A 306 -20.43 -20.62 -10.29
C VAL A 306 -20.77 -21.97 -9.67
N VAL A 307 -20.03 -22.35 -8.64
CA VAL A 307 -20.37 -23.46 -7.75
C VAL A 307 -20.87 -22.86 -6.46
N THR A 308 -22.16 -23.02 -6.18
CA THR A 308 -22.84 -22.43 -5.01
C THR A 308 -23.99 -23.32 -4.57
N ASP A 309 -24.23 -23.39 -3.26
CA ASP A 309 -25.40 -24.00 -2.65
C ASP A 309 -26.55 -22.99 -2.45
N ASN A 310 -26.31 -21.71 -2.71
CA ASN A 310 -27.30 -20.66 -2.58
C ASN A 310 -28.21 -20.56 -3.84
N PRO A 311 -29.50 -20.90 -3.75
CA PRO A 311 -30.41 -20.92 -4.91
C PRO A 311 -30.78 -19.51 -5.42
N HIS A 312 -30.44 -18.45 -4.68
CA HIS A 312 -30.71 -17.07 -5.09
C HIS A 312 -29.62 -16.47 -5.98
N VAL A 313 -28.52 -17.20 -6.21
CA VAL A 313 -27.43 -16.78 -7.11
C VAL A 313 -27.69 -17.37 -8.49
N ALA A 314 -28.15 -16.55 -9.43
CA ALA A 314 -28.38 -16.98 -10.81
C ALA A 314 -27.09 -17.16 -11.62
N GLY A 315 -26.05 -16.42 -11.27
CA GLY A 315 -24.75 -16.44 -11.95
C GLY A 315 -23.76 -15.49 -11.28
N VAL A 316 -22.50 -15.60 -11.69
CA VAL A 316 -21.40 -14.73 -11.26
C VAL A 316 -20.62 -14.34 -12.50
N THR A 317 -20.23 -13.07 -12.58
CA THR A 317 -19.33 -12.55 -13.61
C THR A 317 -18.14 -11.85 -12.94
N ASN A 318 -17.07 -11.62 -13.70
CA ASN A 318 -15.95 -10.78 -13.28
C ASN A 318 -15.84 -9.56 -14.20
N PRO A 319 -16.51 -8.44 -13.89
CA PRO A 319 -16.43 -7.24 -14.73
C PRO A 319 -15.01 -6.71 -14.87
N LEU A 320 -14.14 -6.98 -13.89
CA LEU A 320 -12.72 -6.69 -13.94
C LEU A 320 -11.91 -7.96 -14.20
N PRO A 321 -10.77 -7.86 -14.91
CA PRO A 321 -9.87 -8.99 -15.06
C PRO A 321 -9.28 -9.39 -13.70
N ALA A 322 -9.07 -10.69 -13.49
CA ALA A 322 -8.23 -11.15 -12.40
C ALA A 322 -6.77 -11.10 -12.85
N PHE A 323 -5.90 -10.51 -12.02
CA PHE A 323 -4.48 -10.37 -12.33
C PHE A 323 -3.64 -10.55 -11.08
N GLY A 324 -2.31 -10.58 -11.26
CA GLY A 324 -1.35 -10.69 -10.17
C GLY A 324 -0.94 -12.13 -9.85
N GLY A 325 -1.58 -13.14 -10.42
CA GLY A 325 -1.10 -14.52 -10.36
C GLY A 325 0.26 -14.64 -11.06
N ARG A 326 1.25 -15.17 -10.35
CA ARG A 326 2.60 -15.42 -10.87
C ARG A 326 3.01 -16.85 -10.57
N GLU A 327 3.79 -17.43 -11.48
CA GLU A 327 4.45 -18.70 -11.21
C GLU A 327 5.56 -18.50 -10.15
N PRO A 328 5.92 -19.55 -9.39
CA PRO A 328 7.08 -19.51 -8.52
C PRO A 328 8.36 -19.10 -9.26
N GLU A 329 9.27 -18.41 -8.57
CA GLU A 329 10.56 -18.01 -9.14
C GLU A 329 11.35 -19.25 -9.60
N SER A 330 12.02 -19.11 -10.74
CA SER A 330 12.88 -20.17 -11.29
C SER A 330 14.20 -20.27 -10.51
N LEU A 331 14.85 -21.44 -10.57
CA LEU A 331 16.14 -21.66 -9.89
C LEU A 331 17.24 -20.68 -10.36
N GLU A 332 17.20 -20.26 -11.64
CA GLU A 332 18.14 -19.28 -12.20
C GLU A 332 17.89 -17.87 -11.66
N GLU A 333 16.63 -17.47 -11.49
CA GLU A 333 16.26 -16.20 -10.84
C GLU A 333 16.67 -16.21 -9.37
N ILE A 334 16.41 -17.30 -8.65
CA ILE A 334 16.81 -17.46 -7.25
C ILE A 334 18.34 -17.35 -7.13
N ARG A 335 19.12 -18.01 -7.99
CA ARG A 335 20.60 -17.90 -7.99
C ARG A 335 21.09 -16.48 -8.20
N ARG A 336 20.40 -15.71 -9.04
CA ARG A 336 20.74 -14.30 -9.32
C ARG A 336 20.35 -13.37 -8.18
N ASN A 337 19.18 -13.58 -7.57
CA ASN A 337 18.58 -12.68 -6.58
C ASN A 337 19.03 -13.00 -5.15
N ALA A 338 19.31 -14.27 -4.82
CA ALA A 338 19.67 -14.70 -3.47
C ALA A 338 20.85 -13.91 -2.87
N PRO A 339 21.96 -13.62 -3.59
CA PRO A 339 23.04 -12.80 -3.04
C PRO A 339 22.60 -11.40 -2.63
N VAL A 340 21.62 -10.80 -3.33
CA VAL A 340 21.06 -9.48 -3.00
C VAL A 340 20.20 -9.58 -1.74
N ALA A 341 19.39 -10.63 -1.62
CA ALA A 341 18.60 -10.87 -0.40
C ALA A 341 19.48 -11.01 0.86
N PHE A 342 20.71 -11.54 0.74
CA PHE A 342 21.67 -11.56 1.85
C PHE A 342 22.35 -10.20 2.14
N ARG A 343 22.31 -9.25 1.18
CA ARG A 343 22.76 -7.86 1.40
C ARG A 343 21.68 -7.02 2.09
N THR A 344 20.41 -7.29 1.79
CA THR A 344 19.27 -6.70 2.51
C THR A 344 19.20 -7.31 3.90
N GLN A 345 19.91 -6.70 4.85
CA GLN A 345 19.89 -7.13 6.23
C GLN A 345 18.65 -6.55 6.93
N ASP A 346 17.94 -7.35 7.71
CA ASP A 346 16.91 -6.86 8.65
C ASP A 346 17.55 -6.21 9.90
N ARG A 347 18.62 -5.45 9.67
CA ARG A 347 19.29 -4.61 10.66
C ARG A 347 19.88 -3.39 9.95
N ALA A 348 19.81 -2.25 10.61
CA ALA A 348 20.46 -1.04 10.17
C ALA A 348 21.81 -0.90 10.91
N VAL A 349 22.91 -0.97 10.16
CA VAL A 349 24.28 -0.86 10.69
C VAL A 349 24.91 0.46 10.26
N THR A 350 24.77 0.79 8.98
CA THR A 350 25.26 2.04 8.38
C THR A 350 24.17 3.11 8.43
N MET A 351 24.57 4.38 8.30
CA MET A 351 23.59 5.48 8.24
C MET A 351 22.70 5.41 7.00
N ASP A 352 23.23 4.87 5.91
CA ASP A 352 22.44 4.66 4.70
C ASP A 352 21.39 3.56 4.93
N ASP A 353 21.71 2.52 5.73
CA ASP A 353 20.72 1.50 6.11
C ASP A 353 19.57 2.11 6.92
N TYR A 354 19.86 3.01 7.86
CA TYR A 354 18.81 3.69 8.65
C TYR A 354 17.93 4.57 7.75
N ALA A 355 18.51 5.25 6.77
CA ALA A 355 17.75 6.01 5.78
C ALA A 355 16.87 5.08 4.92
N GLU A 356 17.43 4.01 4.37
CA GLU A 356 16.71 3.03 3.54
C GLU A 356 15.55 2.38 4.30
N MET A 357 15.76 1.96 5.55
CA MET A 357 14.71 1.36 6.39
C MET A 357 13.58 2.35 6.69
N THR A 358 13.91 3.64 6.81
CA THR A 358 12.92 4.71 7.03
C THR A 358 12.11 4.98 5.76
N GLU A 359 12.75 4.97 4.59
CA GLU A 359 12.12 5.17 3.28
C GLU A 359 11.17 4.03 2.86
N ARG A 360 11.16 2.90 3.58
CA ARG A 360 10.14 1.85 3.40
C ARG A 360 8.73 2.29 3.85
N ASP A 361 8.62 3.35 4.65
CA ASP A 361 7.33 3.96 4.96
C ASP A 361 6.85 4.80 3.78
N GLN A 362 5.71 4.43 3.18
CA GLN A 362 5.16 5.11 2.00
C GLN A 362 4.84 6.60 2.23
N ARG A 363 4.79 7.08 3.47
CA ARG A 363 4.57 8.50 3.81
C ARG A 363 5.88 9.32 3.78
N VAL A 364 7.03 8.65 3.72
CA VAL A 364 8.36 9.25 3.66
C VAL A 364 8.77 9.37 2.19
N GLN A 365 9.16 10.58 1.79
CA GLN A 365 9.70 10.83 0.46
C GLN A 365 11.19 10.47 0.41
N GLN A 366 11.94 10.92 1.42
CA GLN A 366 13.37 10.65 1.56
C GLN A 366 13.78 10.73 3.03
N ALA A 367 14.85 10.02 3.42
CA ALA A 367 15.43 10.12 4.75
C ALA A 367 16.95 10.28 4.68
N ALA A 368 17.52 10.87 5.73
CA ALA A 368 18.96 10.95 5.89
C ALA A 368 19.34 10.68 7.35
N ALA A 369 20.24 9.73 7.59
CA ALA A 369 20.70 9.44 8.94
C ALA A 369 22.11 9.98 9.23
N THR A 370 22.36 10.34 10.48
CA THR A 370 23.67 10.75 10.98
C THR A 370 23.92 10.17 12.37
N LEU A 371 25.17 9.77 12.63
CA LEU A 371 25.57 9.31 13.96
C LEU A 371 26.19 10.48 14.72
N ARG A 372 25.65 10.80 15.90
CA ARG A 372 26.12 11.91 16.74
C ARG A 372 26.42 11.43 18.16
N TRP A 373 27.54 11.87 18.71
CA TRP A 373 27.84 11.69 20.13
C TRP A 373 27.04 12.69 20.96
N THR A 374 26.22 12.20 21.89
CA THR A 374 25.36 13.05 22.75
C THR A 374 25.94 13.32 24.13
N GLY A 375 27.20 12.91 24.36
CA GLY A 375 27.90 13.07 25.64
C GLY A 375 28.10 11.74 26.37
N SER A 376 27.09 10.86 26.34
CA SER A 376 27.09 9.59 27.07
C SER A 376 27.12 8.36 26.14
N TRP A 377 26.56 8.46 24.93
CA TRP A 377 26.57 7.41 23.92
C TRP A 377 26.40 8.01 22.52
N HIS A 378 26.45 7.16 21.50
CA HIS A 378 26.11 7.54 20.13
C HIS A 378 24.61 7.38 19.91
N THR A 379 24.00 8.40 19.29
CA THR A 379 22.60 8.41 18.89
C THR A 379 22.54 8.58 17.37
N VAL A 380 21.70 7.78 16.72
CA VAL A 380 21.39 7.89 15.29
C VAL A 380 20.26 8.90 15.13
N PHE A 381 20.56 10.03 14.50
CA PHE A 381 19.56 11.02 14.13
C PHE A 381 19.08 10.72 12.71
N VAL A 382 17.79 10.46 12.56
CA VAL A 382 17.13 10.20 11.27
C VAL A 382 16.26 11.40 10.92
N THR A 383 16.72 12.19 9.96
CA THR A 383 15.97 13.34 9.44
C THR A 383 15.06 12.91 8.31
N VAL A 384 13.77 13.23 8.41
CA VAL A 384 12.73 12.65 7.54
C VAL A 384 12.02 13.74 6.73
N ASP A 385 12.15 13.64 5.41
CA ASP A 385 11.36 14.42 4.45
C ASP A 385 10.08 13.66 4.12
N ARG A 386 8.93 14.16 4.58
CA ARG A 386 7.62 13.51 4.35
C ARG A 386 6.97 14.05 3.09
N LEU A 387 6.22 13.18 2.41
CA LEU A 387 5.39 13.57 1.26
C LEU A 387 4.48 14.76 1.60
N GLY A 388 4.36 15.68 0.66
CA GLY A 388 3.62 16.94 0.81
C GLY A 388 4.30 17.97 1.70
N GLY A 389 5.55 17.74 2.14
CA GLY A 389 6.25 18.59 3.11
C GLY A 389 5.63 18.54 4.50
N ALA A 390 4.98 17.42 4.85
CA ALA A 390 4.39 17.23 6.18
C ALA A 390 5.48 17.23 7.26
N ARG A 391 5.16 17.76 8.44
CA ARG A 391 6.10 17.73 9.57
C ARG A 391 6.12 16.34 10.20
N VAL A 392 7.26 15.94 10.75
CA VAL A 392 7.31 14.81 11.69
C VAL A 392 6.61 15.26 12.97
N ASP A 393 5.37 14.81 13.14
CA ASP A 393 4.55 15.03 14.35
C ASP A 393 4.78 13.89 15.36
N PRO A 394 4.39 14.06 16.65
CA PRO A 394 4.67 13.06 17.68
C PRO A 394 4.10 11.65 17.40
N ALA A 395 2.97 11.57 16.68
CA ALA A 395 2.37 10.29 16.35
C ALA A 395 3.20 9.57 15.28
N HIS A 396 3.58 10.28 14.22
CA HIS A 396 4.45 9.75 13.17
C HIS A 396 5.85 9.42 13.70
N GLU A 397 6.40 10.26 14.57
CA GLU A 397 7.68 10.01 15.24
C GLU A 397 7.64 8.69 16.03
N THR A 398 6.60 8.49 16.84
CA THR A 398 6.44 7.28 17.64
C THR A 398 6.31 6.04 16.76
N ASP A 399 5.55 6.13 15.68
CA ASP A 399 5.37 5.03 14.73
C ASP A 399 6.68 4.65 14.02
N LEU A 400 7.39 5.63 13.43
CA LEU A 400 8.69 5.40 12.80
C LEU A 400 9.71 4.86 13.81
N ARG A 401 9.73 5.40 15.04
CA ARG A 401 10.62 4.92 16.11
C ARG A 401 10.35 3.45 16.41
N ASN A 402 9.09 3.06 16.62
CA ASN A 402 8.72 1.67 16.88
C ASN A 402 9.11 0.73 15.73
N ARG A 403 9.00 1.18 14.48
CA ARG A 403 9.46 0.43 13.30
C ARG A 403 10.98 0.25 13.31
N LEU A 404 11.73 1.35 13.48
CA LEU A 404 13.19 1.34 13.46
C LEU A 404 13.81 0.62 14.66
N GLU A 405 13.14 0.55 15.80
CA GLU A 405 13.58 -0.24 16.97
C GLU A 405 13.82 -1.71 16.62
N SER A 406 13.03 -2.29 15.70
CA SER A 406 13.22 -3.68 15.26
C SER A 406 14.50 -3.89 14.43
N TYR A 407 15.04 -2.82 13.84
CA TYR A 407 16.21 -2.86 12.96
C TYR A 407 17.49 -2.32 13.63
N ARG A 408 17.38 -1.55 14.72
CA ARG A 408 18.52 -0.82 15.29
C ARG A 408 19.55 -1.75 15.93
N LEU A 409 20.81 -1.31 15.93
CA LEU A 409 21.85 -1.95 16.73
C LEU A 409 21.63 -1.73 18.23
N ALA A 410 21.67 -2.82 19.00
CA ALA A 410 21.60 -2.75 20.46
C ALA A 410 22.67 -1.80 21.02
N GLY A 411 22.24 -0.85 21.87
CA GLY A 411 23.10 0.15 22.50
C GLY A 411 23.23 1.49 21.76
N GLN A 412 22.57 1.67 20.60
CA GLN A 412 22.47 2.97 19.92
C GLN A 412 21.05 3.53 20.00
N ASP A 413 20.86 4.72 20.54
CA ASP A 413 19.52 5.32 20.53
C ASP A 413 19.18 5.89 19.16
N ILE A 414 17.89 5.96 18.83
CA ILE A 414 17.40 6.63 17.63
C ILE A 414 16.71 7.92 18.05
N GLU A 415 16.92 8.98 17.29
CA GLU A 415 16.14 10.22 17.37
C GLU A 415 15.67 10.59 15.97
N ILE A 416 14.42 11.02 15.83
CA ILE A 416 13.84 11.34 14.52
C ILE A 416 13.50 12.83 14.50
N ASP A 417 13.99 13.54 13.49
CA ASP A 417 13.82 14.99 13.40
C ASP A 417 13.34 15.48 12.02
N ASN A 418 12.91 16.74 12.01
CA ASN A 418 12.43 17.41 10.80
C ASN A 418 13.61 17.95 9.96
N PRO A 419 13.47 18.05 8.63
CA PRO A 419 14.45 18.70 7.78
C PRO A 419 14.61 20.18 8.14
N ARG A 420 15.79 20.74 7.85
CA ARG A 420 16.00 22.19 7.94
C ARG A 420 15.48 22.84 6.66
N LEU A 421 14.33 23.51 6.76
CA LEU A 421 13.76 24.23 5.62
C LEU A 421 14.52 25.55 5.41
N VAL A 422 14.95 25.79 4.18
CA VAL A 422 15.68 27.00 3.78
C VAL A 422 14.76 27.88 2.93
N ALA A 423 14.31 28.98 3.53
CA ALA A 423 13.47 29.97 2.86
C ALA A 423 14.24 30.70 1.75
N LEU A 424 13.65 30.75 0.55
CA LEU A 424 14.23 31.43 -0.61
C LEU A 424 13.68 32.86 -0.74
N GLU A 425 14.51 33.77 -1.22
CA GLU A 425 14.07 35.08 -1.71
C GLU A 425 14.36 35.20 -3.21
N ILE A 426 13.30 35.41 -3.98
CA ILE A 426 13.36 35.43 -5.45
C ILE A 426 12.57 36.64 -5.95
N ASP A 427 13.26 37.55 -6.62
CA ASP A 427 12.65 38.68 -7.31
C ASP A 427 12.85 38.49 -8.82
N MET A 428 11.75 38.58 -9.56
CA MET A 428 11.73 38.32 -10.99
C MET A 428 11.02 39.46 -11.73
N ARG A 429 11.71 40.00 -12.74
CA ARG A 429 11.16 40.97 -13.69
C ARG A 429 10.77 40.25 -14.98
N VAL A 430 9.54 40.45 -15.43
CA VAL A 430 8.97 39.77 -16.60
C VAL A 430 8.41 40.78 -17.58
N SER A 431 8.83 40.67 -18.84
CA SER A 431 8.20 41.41 -19.95
C SER A 431 7.05 40.60 -20.51
N VAL A 432 5.87 41.21 -20.60
CA VAL A 432 4.64 40.61 -21.13
C VAL A 432 4.46 40.98 -22.60
N GLU A 433 4.03 40.02 -23.40
CA GLU A 433 3.68 40.23 -24.81
C GLU A 433 2.53 41.24 -24.98
N PRO A 434 2.53 42.13 -25.99
CA PRO A 434 1.54 43.21 -26.15
C PRO A 434 0.09 42.74 -26.26
N ASP A 435 -0.16 41.50 -26.68
CA ASP A 435 -1.52 40.97 -26.88
C ASP A 435 -2.08 40.27 -25.63
N TYR A 436 -1.33 40.27 -24.52
CA TYR A 436 -1.71 39.62 -23.26
C TYR A 436 -1.96 40.65 -22.15
N PHE A 437 -2.99 40.40 -21.34
CA PHE A 437 -3.27 41.20 -20.15
C PHE A 437 -2.26 40.88 -19.04
N ARG A 438 -1.67 41.92 -18.44
CA ARG A 438 -0.71 41.75 -17.33
C ARG A 438 -1.26 40.92 -16.17
N SER A 439 -2.52 41.14 -15.82
CA SER A 439 -3.17 40.45 -14.69
C SER A 439 -3.28 38.94 -14.90
N ASP A 440 -3.50 38.50 -16.14
CA ASP A 440 -3.64 37.08 -16.45
C ASP A 440 -2.29 36.37 -16.42
N VAL A 441 -1.26 37.01 -16.98
CA VAL A 441 0.12 36.50 -16.92
C VAL A 441 0.63 36.48 -15.49
N GLN A 442 0.34 37.52 -14.69
CA GLN A 442 0.69 37.57 -13.27
C GLN A 442 0.06 36.40 -12.49
N ARG A 443 -1.23 36.15 -12.70
CA ARG A 443 -1.94 35.04 -12.05
C ARG A 443 -1.37 33.69 -12.47
N ALA A 444 -1.05 33.53 -13.76
CA ALA A 444 -0.45 32.30 -14.29
C ALA A 444 0.96 32.05 -13.73
N LEU A 445 1.79 33.09 -13.62
CA LEU A 445 3.11 33.00 -12.99
C LEU A 445 2.98 32.65 -11.49
N HIS A 446 2.13 33.34 -10.73
CA HIS A 446 1.91 32.97 -9.33
C HIS A 446 1.37 31.56 -9.16
N ALA A 447 0.53 31.07 -10.07
CA ALA A 447 0.11 29.68 -10.06
C ALA A 447 1.29 28.74 -10.35
N ARG A 448 2.07 29.01 -11.41
CA ARG A 448 3.21 28.17 -11.80
C ARG A 448 4.29 28.07 -10.73
N PHE A 449 4.57 29.17 -10.03
CA PHE A 449 5.52 29.26 -8.91
C PHE A 449 4.86 29.05 -7.53
N SER A 450 3.69 28.43 -7.46
CA SER A 450 3.08 28.11 -6.17
C SER A 450 3.63 26.82 -5.56
N ASN A 451 3.32 26.59 -4.29
CA ASN A 451 3.65 25.36 -3.55
C ASN A 451 2.50 24.31 -3.56
N ARG A 452 1.47 24.51 -4.38
CA ARG A 452 0.26 23.68 -4.43
C ARG A 452 0.17 22.85 -5.71
N ILE A 453 -0.72 21.86 -5.69
CA ILE A 453 -1.18 21.15 -6.88
C ILE A 453 -2.13 22.09 -7.64
N LEU A 454 -1.91 22.23 -8.94
CA LEU A 454 -2.70 23.02 -9.85
C LEU A 454 -4.00 22.27 -10.24
N PRO A 455 -5.03 22.97 -10.74
CA PRO A 455 -6.29 22.33 -11.13
C PRO A 455 -6.16 21.24 -12.20
N ASP A 456 -5.08 21.25 -12.97
CA ASP A 456 -4.75 20.25 -14.00
C ASP A 456 -3.97 19.04 -13.46
N GLY A 457 -3.77 18.97 -12.14
CA GLY A 457 -3.02 17.91 -11.47
C GLY A 457 -1.51 18.10 -11.45
N ARG A 458 -0.96 19.10 -12.14
CA ARG A 458 0.49 19.39 -12.09
C ARG A 458 0.87 20.05 -10.78
N ARG A 459 2.06 19.74 -10.27
CA ARG A 459 2.64 20.44 -9.12
C ARG A 459 3.16 21.82 -9.55
N GLY A 460 2.85 22.85 -8.74
CA GLY A 460 3.56 24.12 -8.82
C GLY A 460 5.07 23.92 -8.59
N LEU A 461 5.89 24.86 -9.06
CA LEU A 461 7.35 24.70 -9.04
C LEU A 461 7.90 24.56 -7.63
N PHE A 462 7.36 25.33 -6.67
CA PHE A 462 7.75 25.28 -5.25
C PHE A 462 6.95 24.28 -4.42
N HIS A 463 6.28 23.32 -5.06
CA HIS A 463 5.67 22.21 -4.32
C HIS A 463 6.74 21.46 -3.53
N PRO A 464 6.52 21.12 -2.25
CA PRO A 464 7.52 20.48 -1.40
C PRO A 464 8.18 19.25 -2.06
N ASP A 465 7.38 18.38 -2.65
CA ASP A 465 7.86 17.15 -3.29
C ASP A 465 8.79 17.34 -4.52
N ASN A 466 9.00 18.58 -5.01
CA ASN A 466 9.96 18.85 -6.08
C ASN A 466 11.39 19.06 -5.56
N PHE A 467 11.56 19.20 -4.25
CA PHE A 467 12.85 19.43 -3.60
C PHE A 467 13.07 18.38 -2.52
N SER A 468 14.30 17.90 -2.39
CA SER A 468 14.68 17.08 -1.24
C SER A 468 16.11 17.40 -0.76
N PHE A 469 16.61 16.59 0.17
CA PHE A 469 17.82 16.82 0.93
C PHE A 469 19.04 17.20 0.08
N GLY A 470 19.63 18.36 0.37
CA GLY A 470 20.89 18.81 -0.24
C GLY A 470 20.80 19.10 -1.74
N GLN A 471 19.60 19.13 -2.31
CA GLN A 471 19.38 19.45 -3.72
C GLN A 471 19.65 20.94 -3.98
N PRO A 472 20.62 21.30 -4.84
CA PRO A 472 20.82 22.70 -5.21
C PRO A 472 19.63 23.25 -6.00
N VAL A 473 19.27 24.50 -5.74
CA VAL A 473 18.24 25.19 -6.54
C VAL A 473 18.94 25.89 -7.69
N TYR A 474 18.66 25.49 -8.92
CA TYR A 474 19.24 26.11 -10.11
C TYR A 474 18.37 27.26 -10.62
N LEU A 475 18.97 28.25 -11.28
CA LEU A 475 18.23 29.31 -11.97
C LEU A 475 17.54 28.80 -13.24
N SER A 476 18.10 27.79 -13.92
CA SER A 476 17.59 27.33 -15.21
C SER A 476 16.14 26.82 -15.16
N PRO A 477 15.69 26.04 -14.15
CA PRO A 477 14.29 25.65 -14.05
C PRO A 477 13.35 26.83 -13.73
N LEU A 478 13.83 27.85 -13.02
CA LEU A 478 13.06 29.07 -12.77
C LEU A 478 12.81 29.83 -14.08
N TYR A 479 13.85 30.01 -14.90
CA TYR A 479 13.71 30.63 -16.22
C TYR A 479 12.80 29.82 -17.14
N ALA A 480 12.99 28.50 -17.19
CA ALA A 480 12.16 27.62 -18.02
C ALA A 480 10.69 27.66 -17.60
N ALA A 481 10.39 27.52 -16.30
CA ALA A 481 9.02 27.56 -15.79
C ALA A 481 8.32 28.90 -16.06
N ALA A 482 9.05 30.02 -16.02
CA ALA A 482 8.50 31.31 -16.37
C ALA A 482 8.25 31.45 -17.88
N GLN A 483 9.16 30.96 -18.73
CA GLN A 483 8.99 31.01 -20.20
C GLN A 483 7.89 30.05 -20.72
N GLU A 484 7.55 29.00 -19.98
CA GLU A 484 6.41 28.12 -20.30
C GLU A 484 5.05 28.84 -20.18
N VAL A 485 4.97 29.96 -19.45
CA VAL A 485 3.72 30.71 -19.28
C VAL A 485 3.41 31.52 -20.55
N ALA A 486 2.26 31.25 -21.15
CA ALA A 486 1.79 31.97 -22.32
C ALA A 486 1.72 33.49 -22.05
N GLY A 487 2.28 34.28 -22.96
CA GLY A 487 2.35 35.74 -22.85
C GLY A 487 3.63 36.28 -22.21
N VAL A 488 4.57 35.42 -21.78
CA VAL A 488 5.90 35.84 -21.32
C VAL A 488 6.84 36.02 -22.51
N ARG A 489 7.35 37.24 -22.70
CA ARG A 489 8.33 37.58 -23.74
C ARG A 489 9.78 37.37 -23.28
N SER A 490 10.09 37.84 -22.08
CA SER A 490 11.42 37.73 -21.49
C SER A 490 11.35 37.77 -19.96
N VAL A 491 12.36 37.19 -19.32
CA VAL A 491 12.45 37.03 -17.86
C VAL A 491 13.85 37.39 -17.42
N VAL A 492 13.95 38.20 -16.36
CA VAL A 492 15.21 38.52 -15.68
C VAL A 492 15.00 38.32 -14.18
N ILE A 493 15.76 37.41 -13.58
CA ILE A 493 15.77 37.24 -12.13
C ILE A 493 16.75 38.27 -11.55
N THR A 494 16.26 39.14 -10.69
CA THR A 494 17.03 40.24 -10.09
C THR A 494 17.54 39.91 -8.69
N GLN A 495 16.84 39.03 -7.97
CA GLN A 495 17.28 38.50 -6.68
C GLN A 495 17.11 36.99 -6.68
N PHE A 496 18.13 36.27 -6.20
CA PHE A 496 18.09 34.83 -6.00
C PHE A 496 19.05 34.46 -4.86
N GLN A 497 18.51 34.26 -3.67
CA GLN A 497 19.31 34.01 -2.46
C GLN A 497 18.54 33.26 -1.38
N ARG A 498 19.24 32.90 -0.30
CA ARG A 498 18.62 32.48 0.97
C ARG A 498 18.09 33.69 1.71
N LEU A 499 16.94 33.53 2.37
CA LEU A 499 16.38 34.57 3.23
C LEU A 499 17.13 34.66 4.57
N ASP A 500 17.69 33.55 5.07
CA ASP A 500 18.47 33.49 6.32
C ASP A 500 19.93 33.94 6.17
N ASP A 501 20.42 34.09 4.94
CA ASP A 501 21.78 34.51 4.60
C ASP A 501 21.78 35.39 3.34
N PRO A 502 21.33 36.66 3.45
CA PRO A 502 21.24 37.57 2.30
C PRO A 502 22.62 38.04 1.85
N GLY A 503 22.80 38.19 0.53
CA GLY A 503 24.04 38.73 -0.08
C GLY A 503 25.01 37.68 -0.62
N GLY A 504 24.59 36.42 -0.78
CA GLY A 504 25.38 35.38 -1.44
C GLY A 504 25.50 35.55 -2.97
N ASP A 505 26.51 34.91 -3.56
CA ASP A 505 26.80 34.95 -5.01
C ASP A 505 25.91 34.02 -5.87
N ALA A 506 24.83 33.48 -5.31
CA ALA A 506 24.01 32.45 -5.97
C ALA A 506 23.42 32.90 -7.31
N LEU A 507 23.01 34.17 -7.41
CA LEU A 507 22.54 34.76 -8.67
C LEU A 507 23.64 34.76 -9.76
N ALA A 508 24.87 35.09 -9.39
CA ALA A 508 26.01 35.11 -10.33
C ALA A 508 26.48 33.70 -10.71
N GLN A 509 26.43 32.75 -9.77
CA GLN A 509 26.81 31.35 -9.98
C GLN A 509 25.75 30.56 -10.75
N GLY A 510 24.49 31.01 -10.72
CA GLY A 510 23.36 30.35 -11.40
C GLY A 510 22.74 29.20 -10.62
N PHE A 511 23.17 28.96 -9.38
CA PHE A 511 22.58 27.98 -8.48
C PHE A 511 22.80 28.36 -7.01
N LEU A 512 21.93 27.85 -6.15
CA LEU A 512 21.97 28.02 -4.70
C LEU A 512 22.26 26.66 -4.04
N PRO A 513 23.43 26.45 -3.43
CA PRO A 513 23.74 25.20 -2.75
C PRO A 513 22.93 25.06 -1.46
N LEU A 514 22.46 23.84 -1.19
CA LEU A 514 21.82 23.47 0.07
C LEU A 514 22.68 22.46 0.83
N GLY A 515 22.66 22.56 2.16
CA GLY A 515 23.31 21.59 3.03
C GLY A 515 22.64 20.22 2.98
N ARG A 516 23.36 19.18 3.43
CA ARG A 516 22.91 17.78 3.36
C ARG A 516 21.51 17.52 3.96
N LEU A 517 21.13 18.24 5.02
CA LEU A 517 19.83 18.09 5.70
C LEU A 517 18.87 19.26 5.41
N GLU A 518 19.21 20.08 4.42
CA GLU A 518 18.45 21.27 4.05
C GLU A 518 17.56 21.00 2.84
N ILE A 519 16.35 21.57 2.86
CA ILE A 519 15.37 21.49 1.76
C ILE A 519 14.89 22.91 1.44
N ALA A 520 14.83 23.25 0.14
CA ALA A 520 14.39 24.55 -0.33
C ALA A 520 12.91 24.78 -0.01
N ARG A 521 12.54 26.00 0.38
CA ARG A 521 11.14 26.39 0.62
C ARG A 521 10.84 27.79 0.09
N CYS A 522 9.73 27.92 -0.62
CA CYS A 522 9.18 29.22 -1.01
C CYS A 522 7.66 29.15 -1.08
N ASP A 523 6.99 29.41 0.05
CA ASP A 523 5.52 29.35 0.12
C ASP A 523 4.85 30.60 -0.47
N ASN A 524 5.56 31.74 -0.44
CA ASN A 524 5.05 33.04 -0.84
C ASN A 524 3.71 33.41 -0.16
N ASP A 525 3.57 33.05 1.12
CA ASP A 525 2.41 33.38 1.96
C ASP A 525 2.65 34.74 2.66
N PRO A 526 1.83 35.77 2.40
CA PRO A 526 1.96 37.08 3.04
C PRO A 526 1.89 37.04 4.58
N ASN A 527 1.23 36.04 5.16
CA ASN A 527 1.13 35.88 6.62
C ASN A 527 2.40 35.26 7.24
N PHE A 528 3.20 34.57 6.43
CA PHE A 528 4.42 33.87 6.86
C PHE A 528 5.58 34.12 5.87
N PRO A 529 6.04 35.38 5.75
CA PRO A 529 7.10 35.75 4.81
C PRO A 529 8.45 35.09 5.14
N ASP A 530 8.63 34.62 6.36
CA ASP A 530 9.77 33.82 6.82
C ASP A 530 9.87 32.45 6.12
N ARG A 531 8.83 32.03 5.38
CA ARG A 531 8.76 30.77 4.61
C ARG A 531 9.13 30.93 3.13
N GLY A 532 9.77 32.04 2.80
CA GLY A 532 10.24 32.36 1.47
C GLY A 532 9.29 33.28 0.72
N VAL A 533 9.87 34.14 -0.10
CA VAL A 533 9.20 35.26 -0.75
C VAL A 533 9.50 35.23 -2.24
N PHE A 534 8.45 35.34 -3.05
CA PHE A 534 8.54 35.43 -4.50
C PHE A 534 7.84 36.70 -5.00
N ARG A 535 8.63 37.66 -5.51
CA ARG A 535 8.12 38.95 -5.99
C ARG A 535 8.21 39.04 -7.51
N LEU A 536 7.13 39.53 -8.11
CA LEU A 536 7.03 39.74 -9.56
C LEU A 536 6.94 41.23 -9.88
N VAL A 537 7.74 41.68 -10.84
CA VAL A 537 7.62 43.00 -11.47
C VAL A 537 7.32 42.80 -12.95
N LEU A 538 6.15 43.24 -13.39
CA LEU A 538 5.68 43.04 -14.77
C LEU A 538 5.75 44.35 -15.57
N GLU A 539 6.29 44.26 -16.78
CA GLU A 539 6.41 45.36 -17.74
C GLU A 539 5.86 44.93 -19.12
N GLY A 540 5.42 45.85 -19.99
CA GLY A 540 4.80 45.49 -21.29
C GLY A 540 3.37 44.96 -21.18
N GLY A 541 2.79 44.36 -22.22
CA GLY A 541 1.38 43.92 -22.23
C GLY A 541 0.32 45.04 -22.15
N VAL A 542 -0.96 44.64 -22.26
CA VAL A 542 -2.14 45.53 -22.14
C VAL A 542 -2.47 45.84 -20.69
#